data_AF-A0A1V4QGE2-F1
#
_entry.id   AF-A0A1V4QGE2-F1
#
_cell.length_a   1.000
_cell.length_b   1.000
_cell.length_c   1.000
_cell.angle_alpha   90.00
_cell.angle_beta   90.00
_cell.angle_gamma   90.00
#
_symmetry.space_group_name_H-M   'P 1'
#
loop_
_entity.id
_entity.type
_entity.pdbx_description
1 polymer ?
#
loop_
_entity_poly.entity_id
_entity_poly.type
_entity_poly.pdbx_seq_one_letter_code
_entity_poly.pdbx_strand_id
1 'polypeptide(L)' 'MIAKIMCDKNYVRLNGHYVKPSKAVNIGDLLEIETPKGTRKFLIQDIPTGNVKKAERNLYYQEITEI' A
#
# COMPACT_ATOMS: atom_id res chain seq x y z
N MET A 1 -1.48 -8.01 -14.01
CA MET A 1 -2.04 -7.50 -12.72
C MET A 1 -1.52 -6.09 -12.50
N ILE A 2 -2.38 -5.12 -12.22
CA ILE A 2 -2.02 -3.68 -12.17
C ILE A 2 -1.04 -3.38 -11.03
N ALA A 3 -1.24 -3.99 -9.86
CA ALA A 3 -0.36 -3.79 -8.69
C ALA A 3 1.11 -4.14 -8.98
N LYS A 4 1.36 -5.26 -9.66
CA LYS A 4 2.72 -5.66 -10.05
C LYS A 4 3.40 -4.60 -10.93
N ILE A 5 2.69 -4.10 -11.93
CA ILE A 5 3.19 -3.08 -12.86
C ILE A 5 3.55 -1.78 -12.11
N MET A 6 2.77 -1.42 -11.08
CA MET A 6 3.06 -0.24 -10.26
C MET A 6 4.35 -0.40 -9.45
N CYS A 7 4.59 -1.58 -8.87
CA CYS A 7 5.86 -1.87 -8.19
C CYS A 7 7.04 -1.87 -9.18
N ASP A 8 6.89 -2.53 -10.34
CA ASP A 8 7.96 -2.61 -11.36
C ASP A 8 8.33 -1.23 -11.94
N LYS A 9 7.37 -0.29 -11.98
CA LYS A 9 7.59 1.08 -12.44
C LYS A 9 8.04 2.05 -11.33
N ASN A 10 8.37 1.55 -10.14
CA ASN A 10 8.77 2.37 -8.99
C ASN A 10 7.71 3.41 -8.56
N TYR A 11 6.41 3.10 -8.68
CA TYR A 11 5.35 3.95 -8.14
C TYR A 11 4.95 3.58 -6.71
N VAL A 12 5.49 2.48 -6.17
CA VAL A 12 5.17 1.99 -4.82
C VAL A 12 6.42 2.05 -3.95
N ARG A 13 6.32 2.71 -2.80
CA ARG A 13 7.32 2.69 -1.75
C ARG A 13 6.74 2.06 -0.49
N LEU A 14 7.61 1.41 0.27
CA LEU A 14 7.32 0.90 1.59
C LEU A 14 8.36 1.51 2.53
N ASN A 15 7.92 2.22 3.55
CA ASN A 15 8.76 2.93 4.49
C ASN A 15 9.81 3.83 3.78
N GLY A 16 9.43 4.56 2.74
CA GLY A 16 10.32 5.44 1.98
C GLY A 16 11.18 4.79 0.89
N HIS A 17 11.17 3.45 0.76
CA HIS A 17 12.01 2.74 -0.22
C HIS A 17 11.18 2.09 -1.33
N TYR A 18 11.64 2.15 -2.58
CA TYR A 18 11.01 1.40 -3.69
C TYR A 18 11.13 -0.11 -3.46
N VAL A 19 10.02 -0.82 -3.63
CA VAL A 19 9.94 -2.25 -3.34
C VAL A 19 9.52 -3.10 -4.53
N LYS A 20 10.07 -4.31 -4.58
CA LYS A 20 9.63 -5.34 -5.51
C LYS A 20 8.25 -5.88 -5.10
N PRO A 21 7.44 -6.37 -6.04
CA PRO A 21 6.12 -6.93 -5.74
C PRO A 21 6.16 -8.18 -4.84
N SER A 22 7.31 -8.84 -4.70
CA SER A 22 7.52 -9.98 -3.80
C SER A 22 7.92 -9.60 -2.37
N LYS A 23 8.07 -8.30 -2.07
CA LYS A 23 8.42 -7.84 -0.73
C LYS A 23 7.27 -8.11 0.23
N ALA A 24 7.57 -8.75 1.36
CA ALA A 24 6.61 -8.93 2.44
C ALA A 24 6.27 -7.59 3.09
N VAL A 25 4.98 -7.41 3.39
CA VAL A 25 4.42 -6.24 4.08
C VAL A 25 4.05 -6.67 5.50
N ASN A 26 4.32 -5.82 6.47
CA ASN A 26 4.03 -6.05 7.88
C ASN A 26 3.05 -5.01 8.42
N ILE A 27 2.41 -5.34 9.53
CA ILE A 27 1.59 -4.41 10.29
C ILE A 27 2.45 -3.25 10.79
N GLY A 28 1.97 -2.02 10.62
CA GLY A 28 2.68 -0.79 10.94
C GLY A 28 3.55 -0.25 9.81
N ASP A 29 3.71 -0.98 8.69
CA ASP A 29 4.43 -0.45 7.53
C ASP A 29 3.65 0.73 6.91
N LEU A 30 4.39 1.72 6.41
CA LEU A 30 3.87 2.84 5.66
C LEU A 30 4.02 2.55 4.16
N LEU A 31 2.90 2.31 3.49
CA LEU A 31 2.83 2.16 2.05
C LEU A 31 2.60 3.52 1.40
N GLU A 32 3.41 3.89 0.42
CA GLU A 32 3.28 5.13 -0.31
C GLU A 32 3.10 4.81 -1.79
N ILE A 33 2.05 5.36 -2.40
CA ILE A 33 1.73 5.16 -3.81
C ILE A 33 1.79 6.51 -4.51
N GLU A 34 2.71 6.63 -5.45
CA GLU A 34 2.87 7.83 -6.28
C GLU A 34 1.87 7.76 -7.44
N THR A 35 1.03 8.79 -7.54
CA THR A 35 0.03 8.92 -8.60
C THR A 35 0.18 10.28 -9.29
N PRO A 36 -0.39 10.48 -10.50
CA PRO A 36 -0.36 11.79 -11.16
C PRO A 36 -0.99 12.93 -10.34
N LYS A 37 -1.82 12.60 -9.35
CA LYS A 37 -2.48 13.56 -8.44
C LYS A 37 -1.68 13.82 -7.15
N GLY A 38 -0.50 13.22 -7.02
CA GLY A 38 0.33 13.27 -5.82
C GLY A 38 0.54 11.89 -5.17
N THR A 39 1.28 11.90 -4.06
CA THR A 39 1.62 10.72 -3.29
C THR A 39 0.55 10.44 -2.24
N ARG A 40 -0.01 9.24 -2.26
CA ARG A 40 -0.96 8.78 -1.24
C ARG A 40 -0.25 7.86 -0.26
N LYS A 41 -0.45 8.08 1.04
CA LYS A 41 0.16 7.30 2.10
C LYS A 41 -0.89 6.44 2.79
N PHE A 42 -0.54 5.19 3.06
CA PHE A 42 -1.40 4.21 3.71
C PHE A 42 -0.63 3.50 4.82
N LEU A 43 -1.15 3.56 6.04
CA LEU A 43 -0.63 2.78 7.16
C LEU A 43 -1.29 1.41 7.16
N ILE A 44 -0.49 0.34 7.16
CA ILE A 44 -1.00 -1.03 7.21
C ILE A 44 -1.37 -1.37 8.65
N GLN A 45 -2.63 -1.76 8.87
CA GLN A 45 -3.18 -2.11 10.17
C GLN A 45 -3.27 -3.62 10.38
N ASP A 46 -3.51 -4.38 9.31
CA ASP A 46 -3.60 -5.84 9.38
C ASP A 46 -3.30 -6.48 8.01
N ILE A 47 -2.94 -7.78 8.01
CA ILE A 47 -2.68 -8.57 6.79
C ILE A 47 -3.72 -9.69 6.66
N PRO A 48 -4.61 -9.64 5.66
CA PRO A 48 -5.61 -10.69 5.49
C PRO A 48 -4.97 -11.99 4.99
N THR A 49 -5.49 -13.12 5.47
CA THR A 49 -5.10 -14.46 5.01
C THR A 49 -5.86 -14.92 3.77
N GLY A 50 -6.79 -14.11 3.25
CA GLY A 50 -7.62 -14.43 2.10
C GLY A 50 -8.28 -13.20 1.46
N ASN A 51 -9.30 -13.43 0.63
CA ASN A 51 -10.04 -12.35 -0.03
C ASN A 51 -10.91 -11.58 0.99
N VAL A 52 -10.77 -10.27 0.99
CA VAL A 52 -11.48 -9.36 1.90
C VAL A 52 -12.69 -8.74 1.20
N LYS A 53 -13.82 -8.59 1.90
CA LYS A 53 -14.97 -7.86 1.34
C LYS A 53 -14.68 -6.37 1.32
N LYS A 54 -15.24 -5.66 0.33
CA LYS A 54 -15.05 -4.21 0.19
C LYS A 54 -15.38 -3.41 1.46
N ALA A 55 -16.37 -3.85 2.23
CA ALA A 55 -16.80 -3.20 3.48
C ALA A 55 -15.73 -3.27 4.59
N GLU A 56 -14.87 -4.28 4.55
CA GLU A 56 -13.87 -4.57 5.59
C GLU A 56 -12.52 -3.92 5.27
N ARG A 57 -12.36 -3.25 4.11
CA ARG A 57 -11.08 -2.68 3.66
C ARG A 57 -10.42 -1.77 4.70
N ASN A 58 -11.23 -1.03 5.46
CA ASN A 58 -10.78 -0.04 6.44
C ASN A 58 -10.13 -0.71 7.67
N LEU A 59 -10.29 -2.02 7.84
CA LEU A 59 -9.63 -2.78 8.92
C LEU A 59 -8.15 -3.05 8.61
N TYR A 60 -7.77 -3.04 7.34
CA TYR A 60 -6.43 -3.49 6.90
C TYR A 60 -5.47 -2.34 6.63
N TYR A 61 -5.99 -1.17 6.29
CA TYR A 61 -5.16 0.02 6.13
C TYR A 61 -5.94 1.29 6.40
N GLN A 62 -5.19 2.31 6.79
CA GLN A 62 -5.68 3.67 6.98
C GLN A 62 -4.98 4.61 6.01
N GLU A 63 -5.75 5.40 5.27
CA GLU A 63 -5.19 6.46 4.42
C GLU A 63 -4.78 7.65 5.29
N ILE A 64 -3.53 8.08 5.14
CA ILE A 64 -3.01 9.29 5.77
C ILE A 64 -3.10 10.39 4.72
N THR A 65 -4.15 11.21 4.83
CA THR A 65 -4.26 12.46 4.09
C THR A 65 -3.59 13.53 4.93
N GLU A 66 -2.39 13.98 4.53
CA GLU A 66 -1.83 15.22 5.10
C GLU A 66 -2.75 16.38 4.66
N ILE A 67 -3.29 17.10 5.66
CA ILE A 67 -4.23 18.23 5.51
C ILE A 67 -3.44 19.50 5.18
#